data_AF-A0A128F7R1-F1
#
_entry.id   AF-A0A128F7R1-F1
#
_cell.length_a   1.000
_cell.length_b   1.000
_cell.length_c   1.000
_cell.angle_alpha   90.00
_cell.angle_beta   90.00
_cell.angle_gamma   90.00
#
_symmetry.space_group_name_H-M   'P 1'
#
loop_
_entity.id
_entity.type
_entity.pdbx_description
1 polymer ?
#
loop_
_entity_poly.entity_id
_entity_poly.type
_entity_poly.pdbx_seq_one_letter_code
_entity_poly.pdbx_strand_id
1 'polypeptide(L)' 'MNVMGVEKLLCCARLGVASFIKTYLAALLVVTVKGEMFVLSLRIWSKEPLTFWGNGLWQVNFILALFFTLFYYVNPNT' A
#
# COMPACT_ATOMS: atom_id res chain seq x y z
N MET A 1 -30.75 22.14 -9.02
CA MET A 1 -29.69 21.19 -8.60
C MET A 1 -29.86 20.94 -7.11
N ASN A 2 -30.12 19.70 -6.71
CA ASN A 2 -30.45 19.35 -5.32
C ASN A 2 -29.18 19.36 -4.45
N VAL A 3 -28.98 20.44 -3.69
CA VAL A 3 -27.79 20.66 -2.82
C VAL A 3 -27.58 19.47 -1.87
N MET A 4 -28.67 18.86 -1.40
CA MET A 4 -28.67 17.70 -0.51
C MET A 4 -28.08 16.41 -1.14
N GLY A 5 -28.12 16.29 -2.48
CA GLY A 5 -27.51 15.16 -3.19
C GLY A 5 -25.99 15.29 -3.32
N VAL A 6 -25.49 16.52 -3.46
CA VAL A 6 -24.05 16.81 -3.59
C VAL A 6 -23.31 16.58 -2.28
N GLU A 7 -23.90 16.99 -1.15
CA GLU A 7 -23.31 16.78 0.19
C GLU A 7 -23.19 15.30 0.55
N LYS A 8 -24.21 14.50 0.25
CA LYS A 8 -24.16 13.04 0.45
C LYS A 8 -23.09 12.38 -0.40
N LEU A 9 -22.96 12.79 -1.68
CA LEU A 9 -21.92 12.26 -2.57
C LEU A 9 -20.51 12.58 -2.05
N LEU A 10 -20.28 13.81 -1.59
CA LEU A 10 -19.01 14.25 -1.00
C LEU A 10 -18.68 13.49 0.28
N CYS A 11 -19.68 13.23 1.13
CA CYS A 11 -19.50 12.43 2.35
C CYS A 11 -19.09 10.99 2.03
N CYS A 12 -19.80 10.33 1.11
CA CYS A 12 -19.48 8.97 0.67
C CYS A 12 -18.10 8.89 0.01
N ALA A 13 -17.75 9.86 -0.84
CA ALA A 13 -16.43 9.93 -1.46
C ALA A 13 -15.32 10.10 -0.41
N ARG A 14 -15.52 10.97 0.59
CA ARG A 14 -14.58 11.18 1.69
C ARG A 14 -14.39 9.93 2.54
N LEU A 15 -15.47 9.20 2.84
CA LEU A 15 -15.42 7.93 3.55
C LEU A 15 -14.68 6.85 2.73
N GLY A 16 -14.93 6.79 1.43
CA GLY A 16 -14.25 5.88 0.51
C GLY A 16 -12.74 6.14 0.45
N VAL A 17 -12.33 7.40 0.28
CA VAL A 17 -10.91 7.79 0.24
C VAL A 17 -10.23 7.54 1.58
N ALA A 18 -10.88 7.87 2.70
CA ALA A 18 -10.31 7.63 4.03
C ALA A 18 -10.09 6.14 4.29
N SER A 19 -11.04 5.29 3.88
CA SER A 19 -10.89 3.84 3.98
C SER A 19 -9.78 3.33 3.06
N PHE A 20 -9.68 3.84 1.83
CA PHE A 20 -8.62 3.46 0.90
C PHE A 20 -7.23 3.77 1.45
N ILE A 21 -7.04 4.98 2.00
CA ILE A 21 -5.77 5.39 2.59
C ILE A 21 -5.39 4.49 3.77
N LYS A 22 -6.34 4.14 4.65
CA LYS A 22 -6.09 3.22 5.76
C LYS A 22 -5.62 1.85 5.26
N THR A 23 -6.32 1.29 4.28
CA THR A 23 -5.95 0.00 3.69
C THR A 23 -4.60 0.07 2.99
N TYR A 24 -4.32 1.16 2.27
CA TYR A 24 -3.02 1.39 1.63
C TYR A 24 -1.88 1.46 2.63
N LEU A 25 -2.05 2.18 3.73
CA LEU A 25 -1.04 2.24 4.80
C LEU A 25 -0.84 0.88 5.46
N ALA A 26 -1.91 0.10 5.68
CA ALA A 26 -1.80 -1.25 6.20
C ALA A 26 -1.05 -2.18 5.23
N ALA A 27 -1.38 -2.15 3.94
CA ALA A 27 -0.69 -2.91 2.92
C ALA A 27 0.78 -2.51 2.83
N LEU A 28 1.07 -1.21 2.84
CA LEU A 28 2.42 -0.67 2.81
C LEU A 28 3.26 -1.17 3.99
N LEU A 29 2.69 -1.16 5.20
CA LEU A 29 3.37 -1.67 6.39
C LEU A 29 3.69 -3.16 6.26
N VAL A 30 2.71 -3.98 5.85
CA VAL A 30 2.90 -5.43 5.69
C VAL A 30 3.95 -5.75 4.63
N VAL A 31 3.87 -5.10 3.47
CA VAL A 31 4.83 -5.32 2.37
C VAL A 31 6.22 -4.81 2.77
N THR A 32 6.32 -3.73 3.54
CA THR A 32 7.61 -3.20 4.05
C THR A 32 8.28 -4.17 5.01
N VAL A 33 7.55 -4.70 6.00
CA VAL A 33 8.09 -5.72 6.91
C VAL A 33 8.56 -6.95 6.12
N LYS A 34 7.78 -7.42 5.14
CA LYS A 34 8.17 -8.54 4.27
C LYS A 34 9.39 -8.22 3.42
N GLY A 35 9.47 -7.00 2.87
CA GLY A 35 10.59 -6.53 2.05
C GLY A 35 11.89 -6.43 2.83
N GLU A 36 11.87 -5.92 4.05
CA GLU A 36 13.03 -5.87 4.94
C GLU A 36 13.51 -7.28 5.30
N MET A 37 12.60 -8.22 5.61
CA MET A 37 12.96 -9.62 5.84
C MET A 37 13.57 -10.29 4.59
N PHE A 38 13.07 -9.96 3.40
CA PHE A 38 13.64 -10.43 2.15
C PHE A 38 15.05 -9.89 1.93
N VAL A 39 15.30 -8.61 2.20
CA VAL A 39 16.64 -8.00 2.12
C VAL A 39 17.60 -8.64 3.13
N LEU A 40 17.16 -8.86 4.38
CA LEU A 40 17.97 -9.57 5.37
C LEU A 40 18.34 -10.98 4.89
N SER A 41 17.39 -11.68 4.28
CA SER A 41 17.64 -12.99 3.68
C SER A 41 18.69 -12.87 2.57
N LEU A 42 18.54 -11.91 1.65
CA LEU A 42 19.51 -11.70 0.56
C LEU A 42 20.91 -11.33 1.05
N ARG A 43 21.04 -10.59 2.15
CA ARG A 43 22.35 -10.27 2.76
C ARG A 43 23.13 -11.51 3.16
N ILE A 44 22.45 -12.60 3.56
CA ILE A 44 23.12 -13.85 3.95
C ILE A 44 23.79 -14.50 2.72
N TRP A 45 23.22 -14.30 1.54
CA TRP A 45 23.68 -14.91 0.28
C TRP A 45 24.51 -13.95 -0.59
N SER A 46 24.44 -12.65 -0.31
CA SER A 46 25.15 -11.59 -1.00
C SER A 46 26.46 -11.27 -0.31
N LYS A 47 27.53 -11.06 -1.09
CA LYS A 47 28.79 -10.52 -0.58
C LYS A 47 28.75 -8.99 -0.39
N GLU A 48 27.69 -8.34 -0.87
CA GLU A 48 27.50 -6.89 -0.84
C GLU A 48 26.46 -6.46 0.21
N PRO A 49 26.63 -5.28 0.83
CA PRO A 49 25.69 -4.74 1.81
C PRO A 49 24.41 -4.25 1.12
N LEU A 50 23.46 -5.16 0.92
CA LEU A 50 22.12 -4.83 0.40
C LEU A 50 21.29 -4.12 1.47
N THR A 51 20.61 -3.04 1.15
CA THR A 51 19.72 -2.32 2.07
C THR A 51 18.40 -2.03 1.39
N PHE A 52 17.29 -2.17 2.13
CA PHE A 52 15.96 -1.90 1.60
C PHE A 52 15.82 -0.45 1.14
N TRP A 53 16.39 0.48 1.90
CA TRP A 53 16.33 1.92 1.65
C TRP A 53 17.37 2.41 0.62
N GLY A 54 18.61 1.92 0.69
CA GLY A 54 19.71 2.40 -0.16
C GLY A 54 19.66 1.85 -1.58
N ASN A 55 19.12 0.66 -1.80
CA ASN A 55 19.02 0.05 -3.14
C ASN A 55 17.70 0.35 -3.85
N GLY A 56 16.83 1.20 -3.29
CA GLY A 56 15.58 1.61 -3.92
C GLY A 56 14.44 0.58 -3.86
N LEU A 57 14.60 -0.53 -3.15
CA LEU A 57 13.54 -1.56 -3.00
C LEU A 57 12.25 -1.00 -2.40
N TRP A 58 12.37 0.03 -1.56
CA TRP A 58 11.25 0.76 -0.99
C TRP A 58 10.31 1.37 -2.04
N GLN A 59 10.83 1.77 -3.21
CA GLN A 59 10.03 2.33 -4.31
C GLN A 59 9.13 1.26 -4.93
N VAL A 60 9.70 0.08 -5.17
CA VAL A 60 8.98 -1.10 -5.67
C VAL A 60 7.89 -1.51 -4.68
N ASN A 61 8.19 -1.43 -3.38
CA ASN A 61 7.25 -1.72 -2.31
C ASN A 61 6.04 -0.77 -2.29
N PHE A 62 6.24 0.53 -2.52
CA PHE A 62 5.12 1.48 -2.63
C PHE A 62 4.18 1.12 -3.78
N ILE A 63 4.74 0.74 -4.92
CA ILE A 63 3.97 0.32 -6.10
C ILE A 63 3.20 -0.98 -5.79
N LEU A 64 3.84 -1.97 -5.19
CA LEU A 64 3.21 -3.24 -4.79
C LEU A 64 2.07 -3.02 -3.78
N ALA A 65 2.28 -2.17 -2.77
CA ALA A 65 1.24 -1.82 -1.80
C ALA A 65 0.01 -1.21 -2.48
N LEU A 66 0.22 -0.39 -3.52
CA LEU A 66 -0.87 0.19 -4.30
C LEU A 66 -1.65 -0.90 -5.05
N PHE A 67 -0.96 -1.83 -5.71
CA PHE A 67 -1.61 -2.95 -6.40
C PHE A 67 -2.41 -3.84 -5.46
N PHE A 68 -1.89 -4.19 -4.27
CA PHE A 68 -2.63 -4.97 -3.28
C PHE A 68 -3.87 -4.23 -2.77
N THR A 69 -3.74 -2.93 -2.54
CA THR A 69 -4.88 -2.11 -2.09
C THR A 69 -5.96 -2.03 -3.17
N LEU A 70 -5.57 -1.81 -4.43
CA LEU A 70 -6.50 -1.81 -5.56
C LEU A 70 -7.16 -3.17 -5.75
N PHE A 71 -6.40 -4.26 -5.66
CA PHE A 71 -6.94 -5.61 -5.77
C PHE A 71 -8.01 -5.89 -4.69
N TYR A 72 -7.71 -5.55 -3.43
CA TYR A 72 -8.65 -5.70 -2.33
C TYR A 72 -9.93 -4.88 -2.54
N TYR A 73 -9.82 -3.66 -3.06
CA TYR A 73 -10.97 -2.79 -3.32
C TYR A 73 -11.81 -3.20 -4.53
N VAL A 74 -11.17 -3.73 -5.58
CA VAL A 74 -11.86 -4.24 -6.78
C VAL A 74 -12.52 -5.59 -6.47
N ASN A 75 -11.95 -6.38 -5.57
CA ASN A 75 -12.44 -7.72 -5.23
C ASN A 75 -12.60 -7.89 -3.70
N PRO A 76 -13.62 -7.27 -3.09
CA PRO A 76 -13.80 -7.29 -1.63
C PRO A 76 -14.20 -8.66 -1.05
N ASN A 77 -14.38 -9.70 -1.89
CA ASN A 77 -14.87 -11.03 -1.50
C ASN A 77 -13.78 -12.12 -1.47
N THR A 78 -12.50 -11.75 -1.58
CA THR A 78 -11.34 -12.63 -1.36
C THR A 78 -10.76 -12.42 0.03
#